data_AF-A0A6A5PFM2-F1
#
_entry.id   AF-A0A6A5PFM2-F1
#
_cell.length_a   1.000
_cell.length_b   1.000
_cell.length_c   1.000
_cell.angle_alpha   90.00
_cell.angle_beta   90.00
_cell.angle_gamma   90.00
#
_symmetry.space_group_name_H-M   'P 1'
#
loop_
_entity.id
_entity.type
_entity.pdbx_description
1 polymer ?
#
loop_
_entity_poly.entity_id
_entity_poly.type
_entity_poly.pdbx_seq_one_letter_code
_entity_poly.pdbx_strand_id
1 'polypeptide(L)'
;MAIMTRKRRRMMLESTPPSSSPSPPSPPTIILPEDLMIEILSRVTECNPLHLRCVCKWWKSLVLDPQFVKNHLHRSITDINDLASKALDDMNAFESQLNFAPEAVAVPEEVEEELERSLMNELDNMLMVVQSLKGSLETIKIDVQEISDRMKCLQSFLQIYLKNCDVI
;
A
#
# COMPACT_ATOMS: atom_id res chain seq x y z
N MET A 1 -22.37 -26.31 -23.39
CA MET A 1 -21.15 -25.46 -23.46
C MET A 1 -19.98 -26.28 -22.93
N ALA A 2 -19.00 -26.62 -23.78
CA ALA A 2 -17.85 -27.41 -23.36
C ALA A 2 -16.78 -26.51 -22.72
N ILE A 3 -16.51 -26.70 -21.42
CA ILE A 3 -15.46 -25.96 -20.71
C ILE A 3 -14.11 -26.57 -21.10
N MET A 4 -13.37 -25.89 -21.98
CA MET A 4 -12.01 -26.30 -22.33
C MET A 4 -11.01 -25.87 -21.27
N THR A 5 -10.18 -26.81 -20.82
CA THR A 5 -9.11 -26.54 -19.85
C THR A 5 -8.02 -25.67 -20.47
N ARG A 6 -7.40 -24.80 -19.66
CA ARG A 6 -6.36 -23.84 -20.08
C ARG A 6 -5.19 -24.48 -20.85
N LYS A 7 -4.90 -25.77 -20.60
CA LYS A 7 -3.85 -26.54 -21.29
C LYS A 7 -4.21 -26.81 -22.76
N ARG A 8 -5.49 -27.05 -23.06
CA ARG A 8 -5.99 -27.33 -24.41
C ARG A 8 -6.03 -26.07 -25.28
N ARG A 9 -6.27 -24.89 -24.67
CA ARG A 9 -6.16 -23.59 -25.38
C ARG A 9 -4.74 -23.29 -25.86
N ARG A 10 -3.70 -23.66 -25.10
CA ARG A 10 -2.31 -23.49 -25.56
C ARG A 10 -1.94 -24.43 -26.71
N MET A 11 -2.37 -25.68 -26.64
CA MET A 11 -2.11 -26.65 -27.73
C MET A 11 -2.79 -26.27 -29.05
N MET A 12 -3.93 -25.57 -29.01
CA MET A 12 -4.64 -25.12 -30.22
C MET A 12 -4.07 -23.83 -30.82
N LEU A 13 -3.30 -23.04 -30.06
CA LEU A 13 -2.67 -21.81 -30.57
C LEU A 13 -1.42 -22.12 -31.42
N GLU A 14 -0.77 -23.26 -31.15
CA GLU A 14 0.47 -23.71 -31.81
C GLU A 14 0.25 -24.31 -33.20
N SER A 15 -1.00 -24.58 -33.61
CA SER A 15 -1.32 -25.20 -34.91
C SER A 15 -1.63 -24.19 -36.03
N THR A 16 -1.26 -22.92 -35.88
CA THR A 16 -1.45 -21.91 -36.93
C THR A 16 -0.34 -22.07 -37.98
N PRO A 17 -0.66 -22.31 -39.27
CA PRO A 17 0.36 -22.43 -40.31
C PRO A 17 1.14 -21.11 -40.47
N PRO A 18 2.43 -21.15 -40.86
CA PRO A 18 3.25 -19.96 -40.96
C PRO A 18 2.71 -19.04 -42.06
N SER A 19 2.00 -17.98 -41.67
CA SER A 19 1.64 -16.87 -42.53
C SER A 19 2.90 -16.09 -42.88
N SER A 20 3.29 -16.16 -44.16
CA SER A 20 4.49 -15.57 -44.75
C SER A 20 4.38 -14.05 -45.01
N SER A 21 3.77 -13.30 -44.11
CA SER A 21 3.72 -11.83 -44.19
C SER A 21 4.71 -11.22 -43.19
N PRO A 22 5.63 -10.33 -43.61
CA PRO A 22 6.53 -9.66 -42.69
C PRO A 22 5.72 -8.66 -41.85
N SER A 23 5.48 -9.00 -40.59
CA SER A 23 4.91 -8.07 -39.62
C SER A 23 5.85 -6.87 -39.46
N PRO A 24 5.34 -5.63 -39.38
CA PRO A 24 6.18 -4.45 -39.15
C PRO A 24 6.96 -4.63 -37.84
N PRO A 25 8.20 -4.09 -37.75
CA PRO A 25 9.00 -4.20 -36.54
C PRO A 25 8.21 -3.62 -35.37
N SER A 26 7.96 -4.47 -34.37
CA SER A 26 7.38 -4.04 -33.10
C SER A 26 8.21 -2.88 -32.56
N PRO A 27 7.58 -1.80 -32.05
CA PRO A 27 8.34 -0.68 -31.48
C PRO A 27 9.26 -1.20 -30.37
N PRO A 28 10.45 -0.61 -30.19
CA PRO A 28 11.38 -1.03 -29.17
C PRO A 28 10.67 -0.98 -27.82
N THR A 29 10.52 -2.14 -27.20
CA THR A 29 10.02 -2.23 -25.83
C THR A 29 11.05 -1.53 -24.96
N ILE A 30 10.74 -0.31 -24.53
CA ILE A 30 11.55 0.40 -23.54
C ILE A 30 11.38 -0.39 -22.24
N ILE A 31 12.32 -1.27 -21.94
CA ILE A 31 12.32 -2.05 -20.71
C ILE A 31 12.76 -1.09 -19.61
N LEU A 32 11.81 -0.66 -18.78
CA LEU A 32 12.13 0.11 -17.60
C LEU A 32 12.91 -0.78 -16.61
N PRO A 33 14.04 -0.31 -16.05
CA PRO A 33 14.76 -1.02 -14.99
C PRO A 33 13.85 -1.43 -13.83
N GLU A 34 14.13 -2.60 -13.24
CA GLU A 34 13.33 -3.15 -12.14
C GLU A 34 13.29 -2.22 -10.93
N ASP A 35 14.41 -1.57 -10.58
CA ASP A 35 14.50 -0.64 -9.45
C ASP A 35 13.52 0.54 -9.60
N LEU A 36 13.45 1.11 -10.81
CA LEU A 36 12.53 2.21 -11.10
C LEU A 36 11.08 1.74 -11.10
N MET A 37 10.80 0.52 -11.57
CA MET A 37 9.47 -0.06 -11.46
C MET A 37 9.07 -0.29 -10.01
N ILE A 38 9.98 -0.79 -9.17
CA ILE A 38 9.74 -0.98 -7.73
C ILE A 38 9.39 0.36 -7.09
N GLU A 39 10.15 1.42 -7.41
CA GLU A 39 9.87 2.76 -6.91
C GLU A 39 8.49 3.26 -7.37
N ILE A 40 8.16 3.12 -8.65
CA ILE A 40 6.84 3.51 -9.19
C ILE A 40 5.72 2.74 -8.47
N LEU A 41 5.82 1.41 -8.39
CA LEU A 41 4.81 0.57 -7.75
C LEU A 41 4.66 0.92 -6.26
N SER A 42 5.76 1.26 -5.57
CA SER A 42 5.73 1.65 -4.15
C SER A 42 5.00 2.97 -3.91
N ARG A 43 4.87 3.82 -4.93
CA ARG A 43 4.14 5.10 -4.88
C ARG A 43 2.65 4.95 -5.21
N VAL A 44 2.20 3.79 -5.68
CA VAL A 44 0.77 3.51 -5.94
C VAL A 44 0.09 3.15 -4.61
N THR A 45 0.23 4.04 -3.62
CA THR A 45 -0.07 3.84 -2.20
C THR A 45 -1.56 3.77 -1.85
N GLU A 46 -2.45 3.91 -2.83
CA GLU A 46 -3.89 3.79 -2.60
C GLU A 46 -4.41 2.35 -2.76
N CYS A 47 -3.59 1.46 -3.34
CA CYS A 47 -3.99 0.09 -3.58
C CYS A 47 -3.25 -0.85 -2.65
N ASN A 48 -4.02 -1.64 -1.90
CA ASN A 48 -3.54 -2.83 -1.23
C ASN A 48 -2.56 -3.58 -2.17
N PRO A 49 -1.31 -3.88 -1.75
CA PRO A 49 -0.31 -4.48 -2.63
C PRO A 49 -0.79 -5.80 -3.26
N LEU A 50 -1.81 -6.45 -2.68
CA LEU A 50 -2.50 -7.58 -3.27
C LEU A 50 -3.12 -7.29 -4.65
N HIS A 51 -3.60 -6.07 -4.91
CA HIS A 51 -4.15 -5.67 -6.21
C HIS A 51 -3.05 -5.64 -7.28
N LEU A 52 -1.86 -5.15 -6.94
CA LEU A 52 -0.72 -5.10 -7.86
C LEU A 52 -0.26 -6.51 -8.27
N ARG A 53 -0.42 -7.52 -7.39
CA ARG A 53 -0.13 -8.93 -7.69
C ARG A 53 -1.00 -9.52 -8.80
N CYS A 54 -2.16 -8.92 -9.07
CA CYS A 54 -3.13 -9.42 -10.05
C CYS A 54 -2.95 -8.83 -11.46
N VAL A 55 -2.10 -7.81 -11.65
CA VAL A 55 -1.92 -7.11 -12.93
C VAL A 55 -1.19 -7.98 -13.96
N CYS A 56 0.04 -8.43 -13.63
CA CYS A 56 0.80 -9.35 -14.47
C CYS A 56 1.84 -10.13 -13.64
N LYS A 57 2.47 -11.14 -14.24
CA LYS A 57 3.50 -11.96 -13.56
C LYS A 57 4.70 -11.14 -13.11
N TRP A 58 5.13 -10.18 -13.93
CA TRP A 58 6.29 -9.36 -13.62
C TRP A 58 6.02 -8.44 -12.43
N TRP A 59 4.87 -7.74 -12.42
CA TRP A 59 4.44 -6.93 -11.27
C TRP A 59 4.29 -7.76 -10.01
N LYS A 60 3.71 -8.97 -10.12
CA LYS A 60 3.67 -9.90 -8.99
C LYS A 60 5.06 -10.21 -8.43
N SER A 61 6.06 -10.39 -9.28
CA SER A 61 7.45 -10.61 -8.85
C SER A 61 8.02 -9.39 -8.14
N LEU A 62 7.79 -8.19 -8.68
CA LEU A 62 8.30 -6.94 -8.11
C LEU A 62 7.64 -6.58 -6.77
N VAL A 63 6.33 -6.78 -6.64
CA VAL A 63 5.60 -6.52 -5.38
C VAL A 63 5.99 -7.50 -4.28
N LEU A 64 6.46 -8.68 -4.66
CA LEU A 64 7.06 -9.62 -3.72
C LEU A 64 8.51 -9.27 -3.44
N ASP A 65 9.18 -8.35 -4.14
CA ASP A 65 10.59 -8.05 -3.91
C ASP A 65 10.84 -7.44 -2.52
N PRO A 66 11.91 -7.84 -1.77
CA PRO A 66 12.20 -7.25 -0.45
C PRO A 66 12.39 -5.73 -0.49
N GLN A 67 12.96 -5.18 -1.57
CA GLN A 67 13.14 -3.73 -1.74
C GLN A 67 11.79 -3.03 -1.88
N PHE A 68 10.85 -3.63 -2.62
CA PHE A 68 9.49 -3.10 -2.69
C PHE A 68 8.85 -3.01 -1.31
N VAL A 69 8.86 -4.11 -0.54
CA VAL A 69 8.24 -4.14 0.80
C VAL A 69 8.90 -3.14 1.74
N LYS A 70 10.24 -3.01 1.67
CA LYS A 70 10.99 -2.01 2.44
C LYS A 70 10.58 -0.58 2.09
N ASN A 71 10.53 -0.24 0.80
CA ASN A 71 10.19 1.10 0.32
C ASN A 71 8.75 1.46 0.68
N HIS A 72 7.83 0.50 0.50
CA HIS A 72 6.42 0.66 0.82
C HIS A 72 6.21 0.88 2.33
N LEU A 73 6.84 0.05 3.18
CA LEU A 73 6.78 0.19 4.64
C LEU A 73 7.33 1.54 5.10
N HIS A 74 8.50 1.95 4.59
CA HIS A 74 9.11 3.25 4.93
C HIS A 74 8.16 4.40 4.60
N ARG A 75 7.52 4.35 3.43
CA ARG A 75 6.56 5.37 3.00
C ARG A 75 5.32 5.38 3.88
N SER A 76 4.70 4.23 4.16
CA SER A 76 3.53 4.15 5.03
C SER A 76 3.80 4.69 6.43
N ILE A 77 4.98 4.43 7.00
CA ILE A 77 5.38 4.99 8.31
C ILE A 77 5.54 6.51 8.23
N THR A 78 6.14 7.02 7.15
CA THR A 78 6.31 8.46 6.93
C THR A 78 4.95 9.15 6.82
N ASP A 79 4.05 8.60 6.02
CA ASP A 79 2.69 9.13 5.83
C ASP A 79 1.90 9.16 7.17
N ILE A 80 2.08 8.14 8.01
CA ILE A 80 1.49 8.10 9.37
C ILE A 80 2.06 9.21 10.25
N ASN A 81 3.38 9.39 10.26
CA ASN A 81 4.03 10.41 11.09
C ASN A 81 3.61 11.83 10.68
N ASP A 82 3.52 12.10 9.38
CA ASP A 82 3.06 13.39 8.86
C ASP A 82 1.62 13.67 9.27
N LEU A 83 0.75 12.67 9.13
CA LEU A 83 -0.66 12.78 9.51
C LEU A 83 -0.84 12.97 11.02
N ALA A 84 -0.08 12.23 11.84
CA ALA A 84 -0.11 12.35 13.29
C ALA A 84 0.41 13.70 13.77
N SER A 85 1.46 14.23 13.13
CA SER A 85 1.99 15.56 13.46
C SER A 85 0.96 16.64 13.16
N LYS A 86 0.31 16.59 12.00
CA LYS A 86 -0.77 17.52 11.65
C LYS A 86 -1.92 17.46 12.66
N ALA A 87 -2.36 16.25 13.02
CA ALA A 87 -3.44 16.09 13.99
C ALA A 87 -3.08 16.61 15.38
N LEU A 88 -1.81 16.50 15.78
CA LEU A 88 -1.32 17.06 17.03
C LEU A 88 -1.35 18.59 17.00
N ASP A 89 -0.94 19.21 15.89
CA ASP A 89 -1.00 20.66 15.70
C ASP A 89 -2.46 21.16 15.74
N ASP A 90 -3.38 20.44 15.09
CA ASP A 90 -4.81 20.75 15.08
C ASP A 90 -5.40 20.67 16.51
N MET A 91 -5.06 19.63 17.29
CA MET A 91 -5.47 19.50 18.70
C MET A 91 -4.93 20.66 19.57
N ASN A 92 -3.67 21.07 19.38
CA ASN A 92 -3.07 22.17 20.13
C ASN A 92 -3.72 23.52 19.77
N ALA A 93 -4.04 23.72 18.49
CA ALA A 93 -4.74 24.91 18.01
C ALA A 93 -6.16 24.99 18.60
N PHE A 94 -6.83 23.85 18.69
CA PHE A 94 -8.14 23.73 19.31
C PHE A 94 -8.11 23.97 20.83
N GLU A 95 -7.14 23.39 21.54
CA GLU A 95 -6.94 23.63 22.97
C GLU A 95 -6.70 25.11 23.27
N SER A 96 -5.97 25.80 22.39
CA SER A 96 -5.76 27.25 22.48
C SER A 96 -7.06 28.06 22.32
N GLN A 97 -8.03 27.57 21.54
CA GLN A 97 -9.35 28.20 21.41
C GLN A 97 -10.20 28.02 22.68
N LEU A 98 -10.18 26.82 23.28
CA LEU A 98 -10.94 26.55 24.52
C LEU A 98 -10.41 27.32 25.73
N ASN A 99 -9.11 27.62 25.76
CA ASN A 99 -8.49 28.40 26.83
C ASN A 99 -8.83 29.91 26.77
N PHE A 100 -9.53 30.37 25.72
CA PHE A 100 -10.02 31.74 25.58
C PHE A 100 -11.46 31.87 26.11
N ALA A 101 -11.75 31.34 27.30
CA ALA A 101 -13.04 31.58 27.95
C ALA A 101 -12.97 32.93 28.71
N PRO A 102 -13.74 33.97 28.33
CA PRO A 102 -13.81 35.20 29.10
C PRO A 102 -14.57 34.92 30.40
N GLU A 103 -13.98 35.28 31.54
CA GLU A 103 -14.69 35.31 32.81
C GLU A 103 -15.95 36.19 32.67
N ALA A 104 -17.11 35.53 32.78
CA ALA A 104 -18.41 36.10 33.15
C ALA A 104 -18.82 37.40 32.43
N VAL A 105 -19.10 37.32 31.12
CA VAL A 105 -19.99 38.27 30.42
C VAL A 105 -20.95 37.45 29.58
N ALA A 106 -22.24 37.80 29.56
CA ALA A 106 -23.27 37.10 28.80
C ALA A 106 -22.79 36.85 27.35
N VAL A 107 -22.42 35.61 27.05
CA VAL A 107 -21.95 35.20 25.72
C VAL A 107 -23.16 35.29 24.79
N PRO A 108 -23.08 36.03 23.67
CA PRO A 108 -24.16 36.06 22.70
C PRO A 108 -24.42 34.65 22.15
N GLU A 109 -25.70 34.27 21.99
CA GLU A 109 -26.14 32.95 21.46
C GLU A 109 -25.46 32.62 20.10
N GLU A 110 -25.14 33.65 19.30
CA GLU A 110 -24.42 33.54 18.04
C GLU A 110 -22.97 33.02 18.17
N VAL A 111 -22.28 33.34 19.28
CA VAL A 111 -20.89 32.91 19.54
C VAL A 111 -20.86 31.44 19.98
N GLU A 112 -21.90 30.99 20.68
CA GLU A 112 -22.04 29.61 21.16
C GLU A 112 -22.30 28.65 19.98
N GLU A 113 -23.17 29.02 19.04
CA GLU A 113 -23.37 28.24 17.81
C GLU A 113 -22.11 28.19 16.91
N GLU A 114 -21.33 29.27 16.86
CA GLU A 114 -20.08 29.31 16.09
C GLU A 114 -19.03 28.36 16.68
N LEU A 115 -18.93 28.30 18.01
CA LEU A 115 -18.07 27.36 18.72
C LEU A 115 -18.52 25.91 18.49
N GLU A 116 -19.83 25.62 18.55
CA GLU A 116 -20.37 24.28 18.28
C GLU A 116 -20.08 23.81 16.85
N ARG A 117 -20.25 24.70 15.85
CA ARG A 117 -19.89 24.41 14.45
C ARG A 117 -18.40 24.16 14.29
N SER A 118 -17.56 24.95 14.95
CA SER A 118 -16.10 24.74 14.97
C SER A 118 -15.74 23.37 15.56
N LEU A 119 -16.35 23.00 16.69
CA LEU A 119 -16.16 21.71 17.36
C LEU A 119 -16.56 20.53 16.47
N MET A 120 -17.67 20.66 15.75
CA MET A 120 -18.16 19.62 14.84
C MET A 120 -17.21 19.40 13.67
N ASN A 121 -16.70 20.49 13.07
CA ASN A 121 -15.70 20.42 12.01
C ASN A 121 -14.39 19.79 12.49
N GLU A 122 -13.96 20.12 13.72
CA GLU A 122 -12.74 19.54 14.32
C GLU A 122 -12.90 18.03 14.55
N LEU A 123 -14.07 17.60 15.01
CA LEU A 123 -14.38 16.19 15.19
C LEU A 123 -14.41 15.44 13.85
N ASP A 124 -14.94 16.06 12.79
CA ASP A 124 -14.91 15.50 11.43
C ASP A 124 -13.47 15.38 10.89
N ASN A 125 -12.63 16.39 11.13
CA ASN A 125 -11.21 16.33 10.77
C ASN A 125 -10.48 15.21 11.51
N MET A 126 -10.69 15.09 12.82
CA MET A 126 -10.15 13.99 13.63
C MET A 126 -10.64 12.63 13.15
N LEU A 127 -11.92 12.51 12.80
CA LEU A 127 -12.48 11.28 12.26
C LEU A 127 -11.81 10.89 10.94
N MET A 128 -11.57 11.85 10.04
CA MET A 128 -10.84 11.64 8.80
C MET A 128 -9.40 11.18 9.04
N VAL A 129 -8.69 11.79 9.99
CA VAL A 129 -7.34 11.39 10.42
C VAL A 129 -7.34 9.95 10.92
N VAL A 130 -8.26 9.60 11.83
CA VAL A 130 -8.33 8.26 12.42
C VAL A 130 -8.61 7.20 11.35
N GLN A 131 -9.51 7.49 10.40
CA GLN A 131 -9.79 6.60 9.28
C GLN A 131 -8.57 6.40 8.36
N SER A 132 -7.82 7.48 8.11
CA SER A 132 -6.60 7.42 7.30
C SER A 132 -5.49 6.64 8.01
N LEU A 133 -5.25 6.89 9.31
CA LEU A 133 -4.29 6.14 10.13
C LEU A 133 -4.63 4.65 10.18
N LYS A 134 -5.92 4.32 10.31
CA LYS A 134 -6.41 2.95 10.28
C LYS A 134 -6.00 2.26 8.96
N GLY A 135 -6.32 2.87 7.82
CA GLY A 135 -5.95 2.34 6.49
C GLY A 135 -4.45 2.12 6.32
N SER A 136 -3.63 3.06 6.78
CA SER A 136 -2.17 2.92 6.77
C SER A 136 -1.68 1.76 7.66
N LEU A 137 -2.29 1.55 8.83
CA LEU A 137 -1.96 0.42 9.71
C LEU A 137 -2.32 -0.92 9.08
N GLU A 138 -3.47 -1.03 8.40
CA GLU A 138 -3.82 -2.24 7.65
C GLU A 138 -2.82 -2.53 6.52
N THR A 139 -2.29 -1.49 5.89
CA THR A 139 -1.28 -1.59 4.85
C THR A 139 0.04 -2.13 5.42
N ILE A 140 0.53 -1.53 6.51
CA ILE A 140 1.74 -1.98 7.22
C ILE A 140 1.60 -3.43 7.69
N LYS A 141 0.41 -3.82 8.17
CA LYS A 141 0.15 -5.20 8.59
C LYS A 141 0.39 -6.20 7.46
N ILE A 142 0.01 -5.86 6.22
CA ILE A 142 0.22 -6.72 5.06
C ILE A 142 1.72 -6.86 4.75
N ASP A 143 2.46 -5.75 4.78
CA ASP A 143 3.90 -5.75 4.51
C ASP A 143 4.69 -6.56 5.55
N VAL A 144 4.39 -6.35 6.84
CA VAL A 144 5.02 -7.07 7.94
C VAL A 144 4.71 -8.57 7.85
N GLN A 145 3.49 -8.93 7.46
CA GLN A 145 3.12 -10.33 7.26
C GLN A 145 3.94 -10.98 6.15
N GLU A 146 4.14 -10.29 5.02
CA GLU A 146 4.95 -10.78 3.91
C GLU A 146 6.42 -11.00 4.33
N ILE A 147 7.01 -10.07 5.11
CA ILE A 147 8.35 -10.23 5.68
C ILE A 147 8.40 -11.47 6.59
N SER A 148 7.42 -11.61 7.47
CA SER A 148 7.31 -12.75 8.40
C SER A 148 7.28 -14.09 7.65
N ASP A 149 6.49 -14.18 6.58
CA ASP A 149 6.33 -15.43 5.84
C ASP A 149 7.61 -15.83 5.08
N ARG A 150 8.35 -14.84 4.59
CA ARG A 150 9.68 -15.05 4.02
C ARG A 150 10.70 -15.51 5.04
N MET A 151 10.67 -14.93 6.24
CA MET A 151 11.55 -15.34 7.32
C MET A 151 11.29 -16.80 7.74
N LYS A 152 10.02 -17.22 7.82
CA LYS A 152 9.65 -18.63 8.08
C LYS A 152 10.13 -19.56 6.96
N CYS A 153 10.03 -19.13 5.71
CA CYS A 153 10.53 -19.89 4.56
C CYS A 153 12.06 -20.08 4.65
N LEU A 154 12.80 -18.99 4.92
CA LEU A 154 14.24 -19.03 5.12
C LEU A 154 14.63 -19.93 6.29
N GLN A 155 13.92 -19.82 7.42
CA GLN A 155 14.13 -20.67 8.59
C GLN A 155 13.95 -22.15 8.24
N SER A 156 12.90 -22.49 7.48
CA SER A 156 12.65 -23.87 7.03
C SER A 156 13.77 -24.36 6.10
N PHE A 157 14.22 -23.52 5.16
CA PHE A 157 15.34 -23.83 4.27
C PHE A 157 16.63 -24.11 5.05
N LEU A 158 16.99 -23.24 6.01
CA LEU A 158 18.19 -23.40 6.84
C LEU A 158 18.11 -24.65 7.72
N GLN A 159 16.94 -24.97 8.28
CA GLN A 159 16.73 -26.19 9.04
C GLN A 159 16.97 -27.45 8.20
N ILE A 160 16.48 -27.46 6.96
CA ILE A 160 16.71 -28.58 6.03
C ILE A 160 18.21 -28.67 5.68
N TYR A 161 18.82 -27.54 5.34
CA TYR A 161 20.24 -27.49 4.97
C TYR A 161 21.13 -28.01 6.10
N LEU A 162 20.94 -27.53 7.33
CA LEU A 162 21.72 -27.93 8.49
C LEU A 162 21.48 -29.40 8.90
N LYS A 163 20.22 -29.87 8.87
CA LYS A 163 19.92 -31.29 9.13
C LYS A 163 20.60 -32.24 8.14
N ASN A 164 20.85 -31.80 6.92
CA ASN A 164 21.52 -32.58 5.90
C ASN A 164 23.06 -32.48 5.98
N CYS A 165 23.60 -31.51 6.73
CA CYS A 165 25.04 -31.38 6.98
C CYS A 165 25.53 -32.34 8.09
N ASP A 166 24.67 -32.80 9.00
CA ASP A 166 25.02 -33.78 10.05
C ASP A 166 25.19 -35.23 9.51
N VAL A 167 25.07 -35.45 8.20
CA VAL A 167 25.09 -36.77 7.53
C VAL A 167 26.35 -36.99 6.67
N ILE A 168 27.37 -36.13 6.79
CA ILE A 168 28.65 -36.26 6.05
C ILE A 168 29.81 -36.48 7.02
#